data_AF-A0AAW3EXP3-F1
#
_entry.id   AF-A0AAW3EXP3-F1
#
_cell.length_a   1.000
_cell.length_b   1.000
_cell.length_c   1.000
_cell.angle_alpha   90.00
_cell.angle_beta   90.00
_cell.angle_gamma   90.00
#
_symmetry.space_group_name_H-M   'P 1'
#
loop_
_entity.id
_entity.type
_entity.pdbx_description
1 polymer ?
#
loop_
_entity_poly.entity_id
_entity_poly.type
_entity_poly.pdbx_seq_one_letter_code
_entity_poly.pdbx_strand_id
1 'polypeptide(L)'
;MGLVHLKNAGITDPAKLDESRAKAKLIASEKVGKDLYRQVYDITYRERTGNTIEIITSSEASSEECSMSGVDVYVVSRKIIGQ
;
A
#
# COMPACT_ATOMS: atom_id res chain seq x y z
N MET A 1 -6.30 1.13 -4.27
CA MET A 1 -5.57 1.01 -5.55
C MET A 1 -4.48 -0.07 -5.52
N GLY A 2 -3.61 -0.16 -4.50
CA GLY A 2 -2.52 -1.15 -4.47
C GLY A 2 -2.92 -2.63 -4.69
N LEU A 3 -4.07 -3.07 -4.17
CA LEU A 3 -4.58 -4.44 -4.36
C LEU A 3 -4.83 -4.85 -5.82
N VAL A 4 -5.22 -3.91 -6.68
CA VAL A 4 -5.46 -4.19 -8.10
C VAL A 4 -4.15 -4.53 -8.80
N HIS A 5 -3.06 -3.82 -8.48
CA HIS A 5 -1.73 -4.12 -9.03
C HIS A 5 -1.24 -5.49 -8.59
N LEU A 6 -1.46 -5.87 -7.32
CA LEU A 6 -1.09 -7.19 -6.82
C LEU A 6 -1.88 -8.32 -7.51
N LYS A 7 -3.17 -8.11 -7.77
CA LYS A 7 -4.00 -9.04 -8.54
C LYS A 7 -3.47 -9.21 -9.96
N ASN A 8 -3.23 -8.10 -10.65
CA ASN A 8 -2.77 -8.11 -12.04
C ASN A 8 -1.37 -8.74 -12.18
N ALA A 9 -0.53 -8.63 -11.14
CA ALA A 9 0.77 -9.29 -11.07
C ALA A 9 0.71 -10.78 -10.67
N GLY A 10 -0.48 -11.32 -10.37
CA GLY A 10 -0.65 -12.72 -9.96
C GLY A 10 -0.16 -13.04 -8.54
N ILE A 11 0.06 -12.03 -7.69
CA ILE A 11 0.62 -12.20 -6.34
C ILE A 11 -0.44 -12.66 -5.35
N THR A 12 -1.65 -12.10 -5.43
CA THR A 12 -2.79 -12.49 -4.60
C THR A 12 -4.10 -12.17 -5.32
N ASP A 13 -5.21 -12.73 -4.86
CA ASP A 13 -6.55 -12.24 -5.21
C ASP A 13 -7.16 -11.53 -3.97
N PRO A 14 -7.76 -10.34 -4.09
CA PRO A 14 -8.41 -9.66 -2.98
C PRO A 14 -9.41 -10.53 -2.22
N ALA A 15 -10.10 -11.46 -2.90
CA ALA A 15 -11.03 -12.39 -2.27
C ALA A 15 -10.35 -13.34 -1.26
N LYS A 16 -9.03 -13.52 -1.30
CA LYS A 16 -8.27 -14.33 -0.34
C LYS A 16 -7.91 -13.57 0.92
N LEU A 17 -7.96 -12.24 0.90
CA LEU A 17 -7.51 -11.40 2.00
C LEU A 17 -8.53 -11.35 3.14
N ASP A 18 -8.00 -11.33 4.35
CA ASP A 18 -8.72 -10.94 5.54
C ASP A 18 -8.52 -9.43 5.76
N GLU A 19 -9.46 -8.64 5.25
CA GLU A 19 -9.40 -7.18 5.31
C GLU A 19 -9.33 -6.64 6.74
N SER A 20 -9.94 -7.35 7.71
CA SER A 20 -9.89 -6.97 9.13
C SER A 20 -8.48 -7.03 9.72
N ARG A 21 -7.57 -7.75 9.06
CA ARG A 21 -6.17 -7.94 9.46
C ARG A 21 -5.20 -7.13 8.63
N ALA A 22 -5.69 -6.39 7.62
CA ALA A 22 -4.87 -5.49 6.83
C ALA A 22 -4.40 -4.33 7.71
N LYS A 23 -3.14 -3.93 7.57
CA LYS A 23 -2.56 -2.78 8.26
C LYS A 23 -1.93 -1.86 7.24
N ALA A 24 -2.23 -0.57 7.30
CA ALA A 24 -1.58 0.46 6.51
C ALA A 24 -0.94 1.48 7.46
N LYS A 25 0.36 1.72 7.29
CA LYS A 25 1.13 2.68 8.07
C LYS A 25 1.66 3.76 7.15
N LEU A 26 1.34 5.01 7.42
CA LEU A 26 1.96 6.15 6.73
C LEU A 26 3.43 6.25 7.18
N ILE A 27 4.38 6.16 6.25
CA ILE A 27 5.82 6.24 6.54
C ILE A 27 6.43 7.55 6.06
N ALA A 28 5.84 8.20 5.07
CA ALA A 28 6.21 9.55 4.65
C ALA A 28 4.99 10.27 4.07
N SER A 29 4.91 11.59 4.31
CA SER A 29 3.95 12.47 3.66
C SER A 29 4.62 13.80 3.36
N GLU A 30 4.80 14.10 2.08
CA GLU A 30 5.40 15.34 1.61
C GLU A 30 4.33 16.19 0.92
N LYS A 31 4.26 17.47 1.26
CA LYS A 31 3.39 18.40 0.54
C LYS A 31 4.06 18.82 -0.76
N VAL A 32 3.49 18.43 -1.89
CA VAL A 32 4.03 18.70 -3.23
C VAL A 32 3.22 19.75 -4.00
N GLY A 33 2.08 20.19 -3.47
CA GLY A 33 1.27 21.25 -4.07
C GLY A 33 0.18 21.80 -3.15
N LYS A 34 -0.75 22.57 -3.75
CA LYS A 34 -1.94 23.05 -3.04
C LYS A 34 -2.89 21.87 -2.84
N ASP A 35 -3.05 21.47 -1.59
CA ASP A 35 -3.82 20.28 -1.20
C ASP A 35 -3.40 18.99 -1.93
N LEU A 36 -2.10 18.85 -2.18
CA LEU A 36 -1.52 17.70 -2.86
C LEU A 36 -0.32 17.20 -2.05
N TYR A 37 -0.39 15.92 -1.69
CA TYR A 37 0.61 15.26 -0.87
C TYR A 37 1.09 14.00 -1.57
N ARG A 38 2.40 13.84 -1.69
CA ARG A 38 3.01 12.55 -2.00
C ARG A 38 3.07 11.75 -0.71
N GLN A 39 2.32 10.67 -0.65
CA GLN A 39 2.25 9.81 0.52
C GLN A 39 2.86 8.45 0.21
N VAL A 40 3.66 7.97 1.16
CA VAL A 40 4.25 6.64 1.12
C VAL A 40 3.67 5.84 2.27
N TYR A 41 3.05 4.72 1.93
CA TYR A 41 2.47 3.78 2.89
C TYR A 41 3.22 2.47 2.88
N ASP A 42 3.34 1.90 4.07
CA ASP A 42 3.80 0.56 4.36
C ASP A 42 2.60 -0.28 4.77
N ILE A 43 2.22 -1.22 3.90
CA ILE A 43 0.96 -1.95 4.00
C ILE A 43 1.23 -3.44 4.13
N THR A 44 0.65 -4.06 5.14
CA THR A 44 0.66 -5.51 5.35
C THR A 44 -0.73 -6.07 5.08
N TYR A 45 -0.84 -6.95 4.10
CA TYR A 45 -2.01 -7.79 3.84
C TYR A 45 -1.81 -9.19 4.41
N ARG A 46 -2.91 -9.79 4.87
CA ARG A 46 -2.92 -11.18 5.32
C ARG A 46 -4.01 -11.94 4.58
N GLU A 47 -3.63 -13.03 3.93
CA GLU A 47 -4.59 -14.00 3.40
C GLU A 47 -5.21 -14.81 4.55
N ARG A 48 -6.44 -15.29 4.35
CA ARG A 48 -7.12 -16.20 5.29
C ARG A 48 -6.36 -17.51 5.50
N THR A 49 -5.54 -17.91 4.55
CA THR A 49 -4.64 -19.08 4.59
C THR A 49 -3.41 -18.88 5.49
N GLY A 50 -3.15 -17.64 5.94
CA GLY A 50 -2.01 -17.30 6.80
C GLY A 50 -0.85 -16.62 6.06
N ASN A 51 -0.85 -16.59 4.73
CA ASN A 51 0.18 -15.87 3.96
C ASN A 51 0.14 -14.38 4.27
N THR A 52 1.33 -13.77 4.41
CA THR A 52 1.49 -12.34 4.64
C THR A 52 2.18 -11.71 3.44
N ILE A 53 1.63 -10.62 2.93
CA ILE A 53 2.15 -9.86 1.80
C ILE A 53 2.38 -8.44 2.28
N GLU A 54 3.61 -7.95 2.17
CA GLU A 54 3.96 -6.59 2.53
C GLU A 54 4.28 -5.79 1.27
N ILE A 55 3.72 -4.58 1.17
CA ILE A 55 3.96 -3.67 0.06
C ILE A 55 4.29 -2.28 0.58
N ILE A 56 5.08 -1.54 -0.20
CA ILE A 56 5.17 -0.09 -0.09
C ILE A 56 4.38 0.49 -1.26
N THR A 57 3.55 1.49 -0.99
CA THR A 57 2.89 2.28 -2.05
C THR A 57 3.35 3.72 -2.01
N SER A 58 3.55 4.32 -3.19
CA SER A 58 3.81 5.76 -3.34
C SER A 58 2.76 6.33 -4.28
N SER A 59 2.01 7.32 -3.82
CA SER A 59 0.96 7.96 -4.61
C SER A 59 0.71 9.38 -4.16
N GLU A 60 0.18 10.20 -5.06
CA GLU A 60 -0.31 11.52 -4.68
C GLU A 60 -1.76 11.42 -4.19
N ALA A 61 -2.07 12.15 -3.12
CA ALA A 61 -3.38 12.22 -2.49
C ALA A 61 -3.71 13.69 -2.13
N SER A 62 -4.98 14.00 -2.03
CA SER A 62 -5.49 15.28 -1.51
C SER A 62 -6.29 15.07 -0.23
N SER A 63 -6.82 16.15 0.34
CA SER A 63 -7.75 16.03 1.46
C SER A 63 -9.09 15.40 1.07
N GLU A 64 -9.47 15.46 -0.21
CA GLU A 64 -10.74 14.93 -0.73
C GLU A 64 -10.59 13.53 -1.33
N GLU A 65 -9.45 13.21 -1.94
CA GLU A 65 -9.22 11.93 -2.60
C GLU A 65 -7.96 11.24 -2.08
N CYS A 66 -8.13 9.97 -1.66
CA CYS A 66 -7.04 9.12 -1.20
C CYS A 66 -6.02 8.77 -2.30
N SER A 67 -6.32 9.06 -3.56
CA SER A 67 -5.36 8.96 -4.66
C SER A 67 -5.79 9.81 -5.86
N MET A 68 -4.96 10.77 -6.24
CA MET A 68 -5.17 11.66 -7.40
C MET A 68 -4.27 11.32 -8.60
N SER A 69 -3.49 10.24 -8.52
CA SER A 69 -2.56 9.80 -9.57
C SER A 69 -2.39 8.28 -9.59
N GLY A 70 -1.63 7.76 -10.56
CA GLY A 70 -1.22 6.36 -10.56
C GLY A 70 -0.44 5.99 -9.29
N VAL A 71 -0.64 4.77 -8.81
CA VAL A 71 0.01 4.27 -7.59
C VAL A 71 1.19 3.39 -7.96
N ASP A 72 2.39 3.77 -7.52
CA ASP A 72 3.54 2.88 -7.56
C ASP A 72 3.41 1.86 -6.43
N VAL A 73 3.64 0.58 -6.74
CA VAL A 73 3.54 -0.54 -5.79
C VAL A 73 4.84 -1.33 -5.80
N TYR A 74 5.48 -1.40 -4.63
CA TYR A 74 6.70 -2.17 -4.40
C TYR A 74 6.36 -3.36 -3.50
N VAL A 75 6.69 -4.58 -3.94
CA VAL A 75 6.52 -5.79 -3.13
C VAL A 75 7.75 -5.97 -2.26
N VAL A 76 7.56 -6.03 -0.95
CA VAL A 76 8.66 -6.14 0.00
C VAL A 76 9.04 -7.61 0.16
N SER A 77 10.22 -7.98 -0.36
CA SER A 77 10.79 -9.33 -0.18
C SER A 77 11.59 -9.46 1.11
N ARG A 78 12.16 -8.35 1.60
CA ARG A 78 12.91 -8.29 2.86
C ARG A 78 12.86 -6.89 3.42
N LYS A 79 12.62 -6.79 4.73
CA LYS A 79 12.63 -5.54 5.48
C LYS A 79 13.60 -5.62 6.65
N ILE A 80 14.44 -4.59 6.80
CA ILE A 80 15.39 -4.46 7.90
C ILE A 80 14.90 -3.29 8.75
N ILE A 81 14.60 -3.56 10.02
CA ILE A 81 14.09 -2.54 10.95
C ILE A 81 15.27 -2.05 11.78
N GLY A 82 15.54 -0.74 11.75
CA GLY A 82 16.50 -0.11 12.65
C GLY A 82 15.98 -0.15 14.09
N GLN A 83 16.88 -0.36 15.05
CA GLN A 83 16.56 -0.25 16.48
C GLN A 83 16.57 1.20 16.94
#